data_AF-A0AAW6WQ81-F1
#
_entry.id   AF-A0AAW6WQ81-F1
#
_cell.length_a   1.000
_cell.length_b   1.000
_cell.length_c   1.000
_cell.angle_alpha   90.00
_cell.angle_beta   90.00
_cell.angle_gamma   90.00
#
_symmetry.space_group_name_H-M   'P 1'
#
loop_
_entity.id
_entity.type
_entity.pdbx_description
1 polymer ?
#
loop_
_entity_poly.entity_id
_entity_poly.type
_entity_poly.pdbx_seq_one_letter_code
_entity_poly.pdbx_strand_id
1 'polypeptide(L)'
;MDEFWVFGYGSLMWNPGFGYDERAEALIFGYRRSLCVRSWVHRGTEENPGLVLGLDRGGSCRGMAFRVPAASWDEVLTYLRERELVTNVYLEKTLPIRLADGRRVIAVAYVVDRNHRQYAGSLDAIEAAHVVEAANGRSGPNDAYVFNTLTHLRDMGIRDHWLEQVAGEVERMRKAS
;
A
#
# COMPACT_ATOMS: atom_id res chain seq x y z
N MET A 1 21.51 -15.57 -13.59
CA MET A 1 20.11 -15.96 -13.79
C MET A 1 19.33 -14.89 -13.06
N ASP A 2 18.68 -14.00 -13.80
CA ASP A 2 17.97 -12.89 -13.19
C ASP A 2 16.74 -13.46 -12.44
N GLU A 3 16.46 -12.93 -11.26
CA GLU A 3 15.25 -13.26 -10.50
C GLU A 3 14.32 -12.06 -10.53
N PHE A 4 13.04 -12.28 -10.79
CA PHE A 4 12.01 -11.25 -10.71
C PHE A 4 11.21 -11.41 -9.43
N TRP A 5 11.34 -10.40 -8.58
CA TRP A 5 10.57 -10.29 -7.35
C TRP A 5 9.60 -9.12 -7.43
N VAL A 6 8.42 -9.28 -6.83
CA VAL A 6 7.43 -8.22 -6.64
C VAL A 6 7.28 -7.96 -5.15
N PHE A 7 7.40 -6.70 -4.73
CA PHE A 7 7.19 -6.28 -3.35
C PHE A 7 5.81 -5.62 -3.16
N GLY A 8 5.00 -6.21 -2.29
CA GLY A 8 3.72 -5.67 -1.86
C GLY A 8 3.79 -5.07 -0.45
N TYR A 9 3.17 -3.91 -0.26
CA TYR A 9 3.03 -3.24 1.05
C TYR A 9 1.56 -2.96 1.43
N GLY A 10 0.61 -3.29 0.55
CA GLY A 10 -0.83 -3.12 0.74
C GLY A 10 -1.57 -4.34 0.21
N SER A 11 -2.59 -4.15 -0.62
CA SER A 11 -3.45 -5.25 -1.10
C SER A 11 -2.71 -6.39 -1.80
N LEU A 12 -1.58 -6.11 -2.46
CA LEU A 12 -0.73 -7.14 -3.07
C LEU A 12 -0.23 -8.20 -2.06
N MET A 13 -0.14 -7.88 -0.76
CA MET A 13 0.34 -8.84 0.25
C MET A 13 -0.62 -10.01 0.47
N TRP A 14 -1.93 -9.80 0.31
CA TRP A 14 -2.97 -10.83 0.52
C TRP A 14 -3.77 -11.15 -0.73
N ASN A 15 -3.74 -10.29 -1.74
CA ASN A 15 -4.37 -10.48 -3.03
C ASN A 15 -3.40 -10.09 -4.16
N PRO A 16 -2.36 -10.92 -4.42
CA PRO A 16 -1.36 -10.62 -5.45
C PRO A 16 -1.97 -10.65 -6.86
N GLY A 17 -2.88 -11.59 -7.13
CA GLY A 17 -3.56 -11.70 -8.43
C GLY A 17 -2.72 -12.34 -9.53
N PHE A 18 -1.57 -12.93 -9.19
CA PHE A 18 -0.68 -13.65 -10.11
C PHE A 18 -0.04 -14.87 -9.42
N GLY A 19 0.48 -15.80 -10.23
CA GLY A 19 1.23 -16.97 -9.77
C GLY A 19 2.66 -16.64 -9.34
N TYR A 20 3.14 -17.28 -8.29
CA TYR A 20 4.50 -17.12 -7.77
C TYR A 20 5.07 -18.46 -7.32
N ASP A 21 6.39 -18.63 -7.47
CA ASP A 21 7.11 -19.81 -6.97
C ASP A 21 7.38 -19.72 -5.47
N GLU A 22 7.48 -18.49 -4.96
CA GLU A 22 7.90 -18.22 -3.60
C GLU A 22 7.22 -16.98 -3.05
N ARG A 23 6.87 -17.03 -1.76
CA ARG A 23 6.34 -15.91 -0.98
C ARG A 23 7.13 -15.80 0.30
N ALA A 24 7.70 -14.63 0.58
CA ALA A 24 8.50 -14.38 1.76
C ALA A 24 8.22 -13.01 2.36
N GLU A 25 8.16 -12.92 3.68
CA GLU A 25 8.18 -11.62 4.36
C GLU A 25 9.42 -10.82 3.96
N ALA A 26 9.24 -9.51 3.77
CA ALA A 26 10.31 -8.65 3.31
C ALA A 26 10.27 -7.27 3.96
N LEU A 27 11.44 -6.65 4.00
CA LEU A 27 11.65 -5.29 4.46
C LEU A 27 12.29 -4.46 3.35
N ILE A 28 11.64 -3.35 3.01
CA ILE A 28 12.20 -2.32 2.13
C ILE A 28 12.67 -1.14 2.98
N PHE A 29 13.88 -0.64 2.69
CA PHE A 29 14.48 0.50 3.39
C PHE A 29 14.34 1.79 2.59
N GLY A 30 14.27 2.92 3.29
CA GLY A 30 14.10 4.24 2.69
C GLY A 30 12.66 4.56 2.29
N TYR A 31 11.71 3.67 2.59
CA TYR A 31 10.29 3.86 2.31
C TYR A 31 9.41 3.41 3.48
N ARG A 32 8.26 4.06 3.65
CA ARG A 32 7.25 3.80 4.68
C ARG A 32 5.88 3.62 4.05
N ARG A 33 5.07 2.76 4.68
CA ARG A 33 3.63 2.70 4.40
C ARG A 33 2.98 3.98 4.93
N SER A 34 2.11 4.61 4.16
CA SER A 34 1.37 5.80 4.58
C SER A 34 0.05 5.93 3.81
N LEU A 35 -1.00 6.46 4.43
CA LEU A 35 -2.21 6.89 3.73
C LEU A 35 -1.96 8.24 3.02
N CYS A 36 -1.13 8.22 1.98
CA CYS A 36 -0.62 9.42 1.31
C CYS A 36 -1.13 9.59 -0.13
N VAL A 37 -2.14 8.81 -0.54
CA VAL A 37 -2.74 8.88 -1.88
C VAL A 37 -4.22 9.23 -1.78
N ARG A 38 -4.62 10.32 -2.43
CA ARG A 38 -6.03 10.74 -2.57
C ARG A 38 -6.77 9.80 -3.51
N SER A 39 -7.79 9.09 -3.01
CA SER A 39 -8.66 8.22 -3.79
C SER A 39 -9.93 8.96 -4.21
N TRP A 40 -10.07 9.19 -5.52
CA TRP A 40 -11.20 9.91 -6.11
C TRP A 40 -12.33 9.04 -6.62
N VAL A 41 -12.15 7.71 -6.59
CA VAL A 41 -13.12 6.78 -7.20
C VAL A 41 -13.51 5.70 -6.21
N HIS A 42 -12.54 4.99 -5.64
CA HIS A 42 -12.82 3.79 -4.85
C HIS A 42 -13.19 4.10 -3.40
N ARG A 43 -12.47 5.03 -2.77
CA ARG A 43 -12.63 5.34 -1.34
C ARG A 43 -13.04 6.80 -1.08
N GLY A 44 -13.37 7.53 -2.14
CA GLY A 44 -13.86 8.90 -2.08
C GLY A 44 -14.32 9.35 -3.46
N THR A 45 -14.46 10.66 -3.61
CA THR A 45 -14.82 11.38 -4.84
C THR A 45 -13.75 12.44 -5.15
N GLU A 46 -13.83 13.14 -6.28
CA GLU A 46 -12.89 14.24 -6.56
C GLU A 46 -13.12 15.42 -5.59
N GLU A 47 -14.38 15.67 -5.22
CA GLU A 47 -14.80 16.71 -4.27
C GLU A 47 -14.47 16.35 -2.82
N ASN A 48 -14.65 15.08 -2.43
CA ASN A 48 -14.35 14.56 -1.10
C ASN A 48 -13.46 13.30 -1.23
N PRO A 49 -12.14 13.49 -1.45
CA PRO A 49 -11.21 12.38 -1.64
C PRO A 49 -11.03 11.55 -0.37
N GLY A 50 -10.98 10.23 -0.53
CA GLY A 50 -10.47 9.35 0.53
C GLY A 50 -8.95 9.30 0.52
N LEU A 51 -8.36 8.60 1.48
CA LEU A 51 -6.96 8.24 1.55
C LEU A 51 -6.76 6.74 1.38
N VAL A 52 -5.81 6.36 0.54
CA VAL A 52 -5.34 4.98 0.36
C VAL A 52 -3.83 4.89 0.53
N LEU A 53 -3.34 3.67 0.73
CA LEU A 53 -1.93 3.42 1.00
C LEU A 53 -1.04 3.76 -0.19
N GLY A 54 0.03 4.50 0.05
CA GLY A 54 1.20 4.59 -0.79
C GLY A 54 2.46 4.18 -0.04
N LEU A 55 3.50 3.86 -0.82
CA LEU A 55 4.85 3.66 -0.32
C LEU A 55 5.63 4.97 -0.53
N ASP A 56 5.69 5.79 0.51
CA ASP A 56 6.34 7.11 0.50
C ASP A 56 7.77 7.02 1.03
N ARG A 57 8.59 8.04 0.78
CA ARG A 57 9.97 8.11 1.26
C ARG A 57 10.03 8.18 2.79
N GLY A 58 11.01 7.49 3.37
CA GLY A 58 11.38 7.54 4.79
C GLY A 58 11.33 6.19 5.49
N GLY A 59 12.18 6.00 6.51
CA GLY A 59 12.12 4.84 7.40
C GLY A 59 12.31 3.49 6.69
N SER A 60 11.42 2.54 7.01
CA SER A 60 11.36 1.20 6.41
C SER A 60 9.94 0.66 6.43
N CYS A 61 9.62 -0.26 5.52
CA CYS A 61 8.29 -0.83 5.40
C CYS A 61 8.39 -2.36 5.34
N ARG A 62 7.69 -3.03 6.27
CA ARG A 62 7.49 -4.49 6.22
C ARG A 62 6.36 -4.80 5.24
N GLY A 63 6.60 -5.76 4.36
CA GLY A 63 5.64 -6.21 3.36
C GLY A 63 5.87 -7.67 2.99
N MET A 64 5.41 -8.03 1.80
CA MET A 64 5.54 -9.37 1.25
C MET A 64 6.27 -9.31 -0.09
N ALA A 65 7.20 -10.22 -0.31
CA ALA A 65 7.90 -10.39 -1.58
C ALA A 65 7.44 -11.69 -2.25
N PHE A 66 7.26 -11.64 -3.56
CA PHE A 66 6.84 -12.77 -4.38
C PHE A 66 7.85 -13.01 -5.48
N ARG A 67 8.43 -14.21 -5.57
CA ARG A 67 9.30 -14.60 -6.68
C ARG A 67 8.45 -15.16 -7.80
N VAL A 68 8.54 -14.56 -8.97
CA VAL A 68 7.71 -14.91 -10.12
C VAL A 68 8.49 -15.81 -11.09
N PRO A 69 7.87 -16.87 -11.64
CA PRO A 69 8.51 -17.72 -12.63
C PRO A 69 8.92 -16.93 -13.88
N ALA A 70 10.11 -17.20 -14.44
CA ALA A 70 10.63 -16.53 -15.65
C ALA A 70 9.64 -16.46 -16.81
N ALA A 71 8.86 -17.53 -17.02
CA ALA A 71 7.86 -17.60 -18.09
C ALA A 71 6.69 -16.63 -17.92
N SER A 72 6.46 -16.08 -16.73
CA SER A 72 5.30 -15.23 -16.40
C SER A 72 5.67 -13.77 -16.14
N TRP A 73 6.94 -13.36 -16.27
CA TRP A 73 7.37 -12.01 -15.90
C TRP A 73 6.62 -10.90 -16.64
N ASP A 74 6.53 -10.99 -17.97
CA ASP A 74 5.89 -9.97 -18.79
C ASP A 74 4.38 -9.88 -18.51
N GLU A 75 3.73 -11.02 -18.30
CA GLU A 75 2.32 -11.09 -17.94
C GLU A 75 2.06 -10.42 -16.59
N VAL A 76 2.84 -10.79 -15.56
CA VAL A 76 2.70 -10.22 -14.21
C VAL A 76 2.99 -8.73 -14.22
N LEU A 77 4.01 -8.27 -14.94
CA LEU A 77 4.34 -6.86 -15.03
C LEU A 77 3.25 -6.06 -15.74
N THR A 78 2.68 -6.60 -16.81
CA THR A 78 1.55 -5.99 -17.53
C THR A 78 0.33 -5.87 -16.62
N TYR A 79 -0.04 -6.97 -15.94
CA TYR A 79 -1.12 -6.98 -14.96
C TYR A 79 -0.93 -5.96 -13.83
N LEU A 80 0.28 -5.87 -13.27
CA LEU A 80 0.59 -4.93 -12.19
C LEU A 80 0.49 -3.48 -12.67
N ARG A 81 0.93 -3.18 -13.89
CA ARG A 81 0.80 -1.85 -14.49
C ARG A 81 -0.66 -1.47 -14.70
N GLU A 82 -1.49 -2.37 -15.21
CA GLU A 82 -2.93 -2.14 -15.37
C GLU A 82 -3.64 -1.93 -14.03
N ARG A 83 -3.20 -2.63 -12.99
CA ARG A 83 -3.76 -2.55 -11.64
C ARG A 83 -3.35 -1.29 -10.89
N GLU A 84 -2.07 -0.94 -10.91
CA GLU A 84 -1.50 0.10 -10.05
C GLU A 84 -1.35 1.46 -10.77
N LEU A 85 -1.10 1.48 -12.08
CA LEU A 85 -0.82 2.72 -12.83
C LEU A 85 -2.06 3.37 -13.46
N VAL A 86 -3.27 3.01 -13.04
CA VAL A 86 -4.54 3.55 -13.57
C VAL A 86 -4.55 5.10 -13.63
N THR A 87 -4.02 5.75 -12.59
CA THR A 87 -3.89 7.21 -12.54
C THR A 87 -2.45 7.70 -12.61
N ASN A 88 -1.47 6.78 -12.75
CA ASN A 88 -0.03 7.05 -12.66
C ASN A 88 0.42 7.76 -11.36
N VAL A 89 -0.37 7.68 -10.28
CA VAL A 89 0.04 8.19 -8.96
C VAL A 89 1.21 7.40 -8.35
N TYR A 90 1.44 6.18 -8.83
CA TYR A 90 2.60 5.38 -8.45
C TYR A 90 3.63 5.35 -9.57
N LEU A 91 4.89 5.24 -9.16
CA LEU A 91 6.04 4.99 -10.01
C LEU A 91 6.48 3.54 -9.81
N GLU A 92 6.63 2.82 -10.91
CA GLU A 92 7.28 1.52 -10.92
C GLU A 92 8.78 1.71 -10.64
N LYS A 93 9.31 1.03 -9.62
CA LYS A 93 10.72 1.06 -9.27
C LYS A 93 11.26 -0.32 -8.97
N THR A 94 12.49 -0.54 -9.41
CA THR A 94 13.27 -1.72 -9.07
C THR A 94 14.16 -1.37 -7.88
N LEU A 95 13.90 -1.97 -6.71
CA LEU A 95 14.50 -1.57 -5.42
C LEU A 95 15.07 -2.78 -4.67
N PRO A 96 16.17 -2.61 -3.92
CA PRO A 96 16.69 -3.65 -3.06
C PRO A 96 15.77 -3.85 -1.84
N ILE A 97 15.46 -5.11 -1.54
CA ILE A 97 14.70 -5.52 -0.36
C ILE A 97 15.47 -6.61 0.40
N ARG A 98 15.15 -6.75 1.69
CA ARG A 98 15.68 -7.83 2.53
C ARG A 98 14.56 -8.80 2.88
N LEU A 99 14.71 -10.06 2.50
CA LEU A 99 13.80 -11.14 2.87
C LEU A 99 14.02 -11.53 4.34
N ALA A 100 13.01 -12.14 4.96
CA ALA A 100 13.04 -12.52 6.37
C ALA A 100 14.13 -13.56 6.69
N ASP A 101 14.54 -14.37 5.72
CA ASP A 101 15.64 -15.33 5.85
C ASP A 101 17.04 -14.71 5.67
N GLY A 102 17.11 -13.39 5.49
CA GLY A 102 18.36 -12.64 5.38
C GLY A 102 18.85 -12.43 3.94
N ARG A 103 18.25 -13.06 2.93
CA ARG A 103 18.59 -12.80 1.52
C ARG A 103 18.33 -11.34 1.15
N ARG A 104 19.17 -10.80 0.28
CA ARG A 104 18.96 -9.50 -0.37
C ARG A 104 18.63 -9.75 -1.83
N VAL A 105 17.47 -9.27 -2.25
CA VAL A 105 17.00 -9.42 -3.63
C VAL A 105 16.57 -8.07 -4.17
N ILE A 106 16.45 -7.98 -5.49
CA ILE A 106 15.93 -6.82 -6.18
C ILE A 106 14.47 -7.11 -6.55
N ALA A 107 13.56 -6.19 -6.21
CA ALA A 107 12.14 -6.35 -6.46
C ALA A 107 11.53 -5.13 -7.13
N VAL A 108 10.53 -5.35 -7.99
CA VAL A 108 9.63 -4.29 -8.44
C VAL A 108 8.69 -3.91 -7.31
N ALA A 109 8.60 -2.61 -7.05
CA ALA A 109 7.68 -2.00 -6.10
C ALA A 109 7.06 -0.75 -6.73
N TYR A 110 5.82 -0.46 -6.37
CA TYR A 110 5.13 0.77 -6.76
C TYR A 110 5.26 1.78 -5.63
N VAL A 111 5.94 2.89 -5.88
CA VAL A 111 6.13 3.97 -4.89
C VAL A 111 5.31 5.17 -5.26
N VAL A 112 4.82 5.95 -4.31
CA VAL A 112 4.02 7.14 -4.65
C VAL A 112 4.89 8.20 -5.36
N ASP A 113 4.37 8.81 -6.42
CA ASP A 113 4.94 10.02 -7.01
C ASP A 113 4.54 11.24 -6.18
N ARG A 114 5.53 11.84 -5.51
CA ARG A 114 5.31 13.03 -4.67
C ARG A 114 5.00 14.30 -5.48
N ASN A 115 5.20 14.29 -6.80
CA ASN A 115 4.83 15.40 -7.69
C ASN A 115 3.40 15.25 -8.24
N HIS A 116 2.75 14.12 -8.01
CA HIS A 116 1.44 13.85 -8.58
C HIS A 116 0.32 14.57 -7.84
N ARG A 117 -0.72 15.01 -8.56
CA ARG A 117 -1.87 15.75 -7.98
C ARG A 117 -2.66 14.98 -6.91
N GLN A 118 -2.53 13.65 -6.89
CA GLN A 118 -3.15 12.78 -5.88
C GLN A 118 -2.25 12.52 -4.67
N TYR A 119 -1.01 13.02 -4.63
CA TYR A 119 -0.19 12.89 -3.43
C TYR A 119 -0.74 13.79 -2.32
N ALA A 120 -1.12 13.18 -1.19
CA ALA A 120 -1.71 13.87 -0.05
C ALA A 120 -0.65 14.45 0.91
N GLY A 121 0.64 14.22 0.67
CA GLY A 121 1.68 14.62 1.60
C GLY A 121 1.79 13.68 2.80
N SER A 122 2.43 14.19 3.85
CA SER A 122 2.44 13.54 5.16
C SER A 122 1.41 14.24 6.04
N LEU A 123 0.33 13.52 6.33
CA LEU A 123 -0.71 13.94 7.27
C LEU A 123 -0.40 13.35 8.65
N ASP A 124 -0.78 14.07 9.71
CA ASP A 124 -0.84 13.46 11.02
C ASP A 124 -2.02 12.48 11.14
N ALA A 125 -2.10 11.76 12.27
CA ALA A 125 -3.13 10.75 12.45
C ALA A 125 -4.54 11.32 12.57
N ILE A 126 -4.69 12.54 13.12
CA ILE A 126 -5.99 13.19 13.32
C ILE A 126 -6.49 13.75 11.99
N GLU A 127 -5.63 14.44 11.25
CA GLU A 127 -5.93 14.92 9.89
C GLU A 127 -6.34 13.76 8.97
N ALA A 128 -5.58 12.67 8.98
CA ALA A 128 -5.91 11.49 8.19
C ALA A 128 -7.24 10.86 8.62
N ALA A 129 -7.51 10.80 9.93
CA ALA A 129 -8.76 10.25 10.44
C ALA A 129 -9.99 11.07 10.05
N HIS A 130 -9.91 12.41 10.06
CA HIS A 130 -10.99 13.26 9.57
C HIS A 130 -11.34 12.97 8.10
N VAL A 131 -10.33 12.82 7.25
CA VAL A 131 -10.56 12.49 5.83
C VAL A 131 -11.15 11.09 5.69
N VAL A 132 -10.60 10.11 6.40
CA VAL A 132 -11.03 8.70 6.34
C VAL A 132 -12.46 8.51 6.85
N GLU A 133 -12.88 9.26 7.88
CA GLU A 133 -14.23 9.19 8.44
C GLU A 133 -15.27 9.81 7.48
N ALA A 134 -14.95 10.96 6.87
CA ALA A 134 -15.88 11.68 6.02
C ALA A 134 -16.00 11.12 4.59
N ALA A 135 -15.02 10.35 4.10
CA ALA A 135 -14.95 9.94 2.71
C ALA A 135 -15.67 8.61 2.40
N ASN A 136 -16.41 8.61 1.29
CA ASN A 136 -17.08 7.43 0.74
C ASN A 136 -16.96 7.40 -0.78
N GLY A 137 -16.65 6.24 -1.34
CA GLY A 137 -16.48 6.06 -2.79
C GLY A 137 -17.22 4.84 -3.32
N ARG A 138 -16.96 4.51 -4.59
CA ARG A 138 -17.59 3.37 -5.29
C ARG A 138 -17.39 2.03 -4.59
N SER A 139 -16.28 1.85 -3.88
CA SER A 139 -15.97 0.61 -3.16
C SER A 139 -16.38 0.67 -1.68
N GLY A 140 -17.18 1.67 -1.29
CA GLY A 140 -17.68 1.88 0.05
C GLY A 140 -16.87 2.91 0.86
N PRO A 141 -17.15 3.04 2.16
CA PRO A 141 -16.55 4.06 3.02
C PRO A 141 -15.04 3.83 3.16
N ASN A 142 -14.31 4.92 3.38
CA ASN A 142 -12.86 4.87 3.45
C ASN A 142 -12.36 4.21 4.73
N ASP A 143 -13.06 4.40 5.84
CA ASP A 143 -12.75 3.74 7.10
C ASP A 143 -12.77 2.21 7.00
N ALA A 144 -13.72 1.61 6.26
CA ALA A 144 -13.77 0.18 6.03
C ALA A 144 -12.51 -0.33 5.33
N TYR A 145 -11.90 0.48 4.45
CA TYR A 145 -10.59 0.17 3.86
C TYR A 145 -9.47 0.17 4.89
N VAL A 146 -9.45 1.17 5.78
CA VAL A 146 -8.42 1.28 6.83
C VAL A 146 -8.53 0.12 7.82
N PHE A 147 -9.73 -0.16 8.33
CA PHE A 147 -9.97 -1.26 9.25
C PHE A 147 -9.65 -2.62 8.63
N ASN A 148 -10.09 -2.86 7.38
CA ASN A 148 -9.77 -4.12 6.69
C ASN A 148 -8.25 -4.27 6.45
N THR A 149 -7.57 -3.18 6.11
CA THR A 149 -6.10 -3.17 5.96
C THR A 149 -5.42 -3.53 7.28
N LEU A 150 -5.86 -2.95 8.40
CA LEU A 150 -5.33 -3.28 9.73
C LEU A 150 -5.57 -4.74 10.10
N THR A 151 -6.74 -5.30 9.80
CA THR A 151 -7.01 -6.73 10.00
C THR A 151 -6.00 -7.60 9.27
N HIS A 152 -5.82 -7.38 7.96
CA HIS A 152 -4.82 -8.14 7.19
C HIS A 152 -3.39 -7.96 7.71
N LEU A 153 -3.01 -6.75 8.10
CA LEU A 153 -1.70 -6.49 8.69
C LEU A 153 -1.51 -7.30 9.98
N ARG A 154 -2.52 -7.32 10.86
CA ARG A 154 -2.50 -8.10 12.11
C ARG A 154 -2.43 -9.60 11.86
N ASP A 155 -3.19 -10.12 10.90
CA ASP A 155 -3.16 -11.54 10.53
C ASP A 155 -1.78 -11.98 10.00
N MET A 156 -1.04 -11.05 9.39
CA MET A 156 0.34 -11.26 8.96
C MET A 156 1.39 -10.90 10.03
N GLY A 157 0.99 -10.60 11.26
CA GLY A 157 1.91 -10.24 12.35
C GLY A 157 2.59 -8.88 12.19
N ILE A 158 2.11 -8.03 11.27
CA ILE A 158 2.66 -6.69 11.02
C ILE A 158 1.92 -5.65 11.88
N ARG A 159 2.65 -4.98 12.76
CA ARG A 159 2.15 -3.85 13.55
C ARG A 159 2.48 -2.53 12.87
N ASP A 160 1.45 -1.76 12.53
CA ASP A 160 1.58 -0.42 11.92
C ASP A 160 0.99 0.63 12.87
N HIS A 161 1.83 1.15 13.77
CA HIS A 161 1.40 2.02 14.86
C HIS A 161 0.69 3.29 14.37
N TRP A 162 1.14 3.86 13.25
CA TRP A 162 0.54 5.08 12.71
C TRP A 162 -0.86 4.80 12.14
N LEU A 163 -1.02 3.70 11.38
CA LEU A 163 -2.33 3.33 10.86
C LEU A 163 -3.30 2.95 11.99
N GLU A 164 -2.80 2.32 13.06
CA GLU A 164 -3.57 2.04 14.28
C GLU A 164 -4.02 3.31 14.99
N GLN A 165 -3.19 4.36 15.04
CA GLN A 165 -3.58 5.66 15.57
C GLN A 165 -4.70 6.29 14.73
N VAL A 166 -4.58 6.30 13.40
CA VAL A 166 -5.63 6.81 12.50
C VAL A 166 -6.96 6.09 12.78
N ALA A 167 -6.96 4.76 12.86
CA ALA A 167 -8.16 3.99 13.15
C ALA A 167 -8.75 4.32 14.53
N GLY A 168 -7.91 4.49 15.56
CA GLY A 168 -8.35 4.90 16.89
C GLY A 168 -8.97 6.29 16.92
N GLU A 169 -8.44 7.24 16.14
CA GLU A 169 -9.03 8.58 15.96
C GLU A 169 -10.40 8.51 15.29
N VAL A 170 -10.55 7.71 14.22
CA VAL A 170 -11.86 7.48 13.55
C VAL A 170 -12.89 6.91 14.53
N GLU A 171 -12.51 5.92 15.34
CA GLU A 171 -13.40 5.35 16.37
C GLU A 171 -13.79 6.38 17.45
N ARG A 172 -12.89 7.28 17.82
CA ARG A 172 -13.18 8.35 18.78
C ARG A 172 -14.19 9.35 18.21
N MET A 173 -14.03 9.76 16.95
CA MET A 173 -14.94 10.69 16.27
C MET A 173 -16.37 10.14 16.21
N ARG A 174 -16.52 8.86 15.86
CA ARG A 174 -17.82 8.16 15.81
C ARG A 174 -18.53 8.08 17.15
N LYS A 175 -17.79 7.99 18.26
CA LYS A 175 -18.36 7.96 19.63
C LYS A 175 -18.78 9.33 20.13
N ALA A 176 -18.27 10.40 19.52
CA ALA A 176 -18.56 11.78 19.89
C ALA A 176 -19.70 12.40 19.06
N SER A 177 -20.20 11.68 18.06
CA SER A 177 -21.34 12.07 17.19
C SER A 177 -22.65 11.46 17.69
#